data_AF-A0AAV6B5P9-F1
#
_entry.id   AF-A0AAV6B5P9-F1
#
_cell.length_a   1.000
_cell.length_b   1.000
_cell.length_c   1.000
_cell.angle_alpha   90.00
_cell.angle_beta   90.00
_cell.angle_gamma   90.00
#
_symmetry.space_group_name_H-M   'P 1'
#
loop_
_entity.id
_entity.type
_entity.pdbx_description
1 polymer ?
#
loop_
_entity_poly.entity_id
_entity_poly.type
_entity_poly.pdbx_seq_one_letter_code
_entity_poly.pdbx_strand_id
1 'polypeptide(L)'
;MKDVISNVLLRAELKPQSEVQAFLDDAFKRYATGDDLLKAAAEHFKIDQKRLAALVEHWRHINCRHAAIPGYAVPAAAPDAGREATTGETLAPRCKGDLRDAGGMKDKISNVLLRAEHKPASEVAAFLKDAETRYATGDDLLKVAAEHFKIDQKRLAALVDHWRHINCRHEAIPGYAVSDREPLLDPVPFSVFAADVTLHVVLHELGHAVMREFDLMVLGNEETMADAFATHLLTEHFPEHAVSAISARVKSLMIEANEVPRDKWTVRGEHDNDARRAYQIAALAIAADKEKYAGVAEIVGMSKRNIDKACDYGAEIHQAWRRTLSPLMMPAGKVSKLALLRADQSTRAFADAGKPSLASTIESAFQRFDWPSQVTVDFVWGEGAAGWSREKRTVTVNSEYLQRFVAQGVKAEAPAAPRDLDRR
;
A
#
# COMPACT_ATOMS: atom_id res chain seq x y z
N MET A 1 -27.95 -16.01 13.19
CA MET A 1 -28.14 -17.44 12.79
C MET A 1 -28.39 -17.57 11.29
N LYS A 2 -29.42 -16.92 10.72
CA LYS A 2 -29.73 -16.93 9.27
C LYS A 2 -28.51 -16.67 8.37
N ASP A 3 -27.75 -15.60 8.63
CA ASP A 3 -26.60 -15.25 7.78
C ASP A 3 -25.44 -16.25 7.89
N VAL A 4 -25.27 -16.84 9.09
CA VAL A 4 -24.24 -17.86 9.33
C VAL A 4 -24.62 -19.17 8.62
N ILE A 5 -25.88 -19.59 8.71
CA ILE A 5 -26.41 -20.75 7.98
C ILE A 5 -26.32 -20.52 6.47
N SER A 6 -26.64 -19.31 5.98
CA SER A 6 -26.48 -18.96 4.56
C SER A 6 -25.03 -19.13 4.10
N ASN A 7 -24.07 -18.64 4.88
CA ASN A 7 -22.66 -18.75 4.54
C ASN A 7 -22.17 -20.20 4.58
N VAL A 8 -22.58 -20.99 5.57
CA VAL A 8 -22.24 -22.43 5.64
C VAL A 8 -22.81 -23.18 4.44
N LEU A 9 -24.08 -22.96 4.10
CA LEU A 9 -24.72 -23.65 2.98
C LEU A 9 -24.07 -23.29 1.64
N LEU A 10 -23.75 -22.01 1.41
CA LEU A 10 -23.15 -21.56 0.15
C LEU A 10 -21.67 -21.90 0.02
N ARG A 11 -20.91 -21.86 1.12
CA ARG A 11 -19.44 -21.88 1.07
C ARG A 11 -18.84 -23.19 1.56
N ALA A 12 -19.44 -23.84 2.54
CA ALA A 12 -18.96 -25.13 3.05
C ALA A 12 -19.69 -26.31 2.40
N GLU A 13 -21.00 -26.19 2.17
CA GLU A 13 -21.83 -27.25 1.61
C GLU A 13 -22.17 -27.04 0.12
N LEU A 14 -21.71 -25.93 -0.47
CA LEU A 14 -21.81 -25.57 -1.89
C LEU A 14 -23.23 -25.73 -2.48
N LYS A 15 -24.26 -25.40 -1.69
CA LYS A 15 -25.66 -25.47 -2.12
C LYS A 15 -26.00 -24.36 -3.13
N PRO A 16 -26.89 -24.60 -4.11
CA PRO A 16 -27.27 -23.60 -5.10
C PRO A 16 -27.80 -22.32 -4.46
N GLN A 17 -27.30 -21.16 -4.91
CA GLN A 17 -27.65 -19.87 -4.30
C GLN A 17 -29.15 -19.55 -4.34
N SER A 18 -29.81 -19.90 -5.45
CA SER A 18 -31.26 -19.74 -5.60
C SER A 18 -32.06 -20.56 -4.59
N GLU A 19 -31.60 -21.78 -4.31
CA GLU A 19 -32.25 -22.69 -3.35
C GLU A 19 -32.03 -22.23 -1.90
N VAL A 20 -30.82 -21.81 -1.56
CA VAL A 20 -30.51 -21.24 -0.23
C VAL A 20 -31.30 -19.97 0.03
N GLN A 21 -31.40 -19.08 -0.97
CA GLN A 21 -32.16 -17.84 -0.84
C GLN A 21 -33.66 -18.14 -0.66
N ALA A 22 -34.23 -19.01 -1.51
CA ALA A 22 -35.63 -19.41 -1.39
C ALA A 22 -35.94 -20.06 -0.03
N PHE A 23 -35.04 -20.90 0.48
CA PHE A 23 -35.19 -21.49 1.81
C PHE A 23 -35.11 -20.45 2.93
N LEU A 24 -34.24 -19.45 2.83
CA LEU A 24 -34.02 -18.44 3.87
C LEU A 24 -34.95 -17.22 3.78
N ASP A 25 -35.69 -17.07 2.68
CA ASP A 25 -36.68 -16.02 2.50
C ASP A 25 -37.80 -16.16 3.55
N ASP A 26 -38.07 -15.05 4.26
CA ASP A 26 -39.00 -15.01 5.40
C ASP A 26 -38.72 -16.03 6.53
N ALA A 27 -37.52 -16.61 6.61
CA ALA A 27 -37.18 -17.59 7.65
C ALA A 27 -37.38 -17.05 9.09
N PHE A 28 -37.19 -15.75 9.30
CA PHE A 28 -37.43 -15.08 10.60
C PHE A 28 -38.91 -15.05 11.01
N LYS A 29 -39.84 -15.22 10.06
CA LYS A 29 -41.28 -15.36 10.34
C LYS A 29 -41.70 -16.82 10.55
N ARG A 30 -40.94 -17.77 9.97
CA ARG A 30 -41.29 -19.21 9.94
C ARG A 30 -40.68 -20.01 11.09
N TYR A 31 -39.59 -19.54 11.69
CA TYR A 31 -38.89 -20.26 12.76
C TYR A 31 -38.73 -19.36 13.99
N ALA A 32 -39.15 -19.87 15.15
CA ALA A 32 -39.17 -19.12 16.40
C ALA A 32 -37.76 -18.96 17.00
N THR A 33 -36.88 -19.96 16.80
CA THR A 33 -35.51 -19.95 17.31
C THR A 33 -34.48 -20.24 16.23
N GLY A 34 -33.21 -19.93 16.52
CA GLY A 34 -32.09 -20.29 15.66
C GLY A 34 -31.90 -21.80 15.52
N ASP A 35 -32.21 -22.57 16.56
CA ASP A 35 -32.12 -24.03 16.55
C ASP A 35 -33.22 -24.66 15.69
N ASP A 36 -34.42 -24.09 15.67
CA ASP A 36 -35.51 -24.50 14.77
C ASP A 36 -35.12 -24.29 13.30
N LEU A 37 -34.50 -23.14 13.00
CA LEU A 37 -33.97 -22.84 11.67
C LEU A 37 -32.84 -23.80 11.28
N LEU A 38 -31.94 -24.13 12.21
CA LEU A 38 -30.84 -25.06 11.96
C LEU A 38 -31.35 -26.48 11.70
N LYS A 39 -32.33 -26.95 12.46
CA LYS A 39 -32.98 -28.24 12.26
C LYS A 39 -33.69 -28.30 10.91
N ALA A 40 -34.47 -27.27 10.58
CA ALA A 40 -35.17 -27.19 9.30
C ALA A 40 -34.21 -27.12 8.11
N ALA A 41 -33.07 -26.43 8.25
CA ALA A 41 -32.04 -26.38 7.21
C ALA A 41 -31.37 -27.75 7.01
N ALA A 42 -31.05 -28.45 8.10
CA ALA A 42 -30.50 -29.80 8.04
C ALA A 42 -31.44 -30.76 7.30
N GLU A 43 -32.73 -30.73 7.62
CA GLU A 43 -33.75 -31.56 6.95
C GLU A 43 -33.93 -31.18 5.46
N HIS A 44 -34.05 -29.88 5.15
CA HIS A 44 -34.30 -29.41 3.78
C HIS A 44 -33.13 -29.73 2.84
N PHE A 45 -31.89 -29.49 3.28
CA PHE A 45 -30.70 -29.70 2.46
C PHE A 45 -30.09 -31.11 2.59
N LYS A 46 -30.75 -31.99 3.37
CA LYS A 46 -30.34 -33.38 3.67
C LYS A 46 -28.93 -33.46 4.25
N ILE A 47 -28.67 -32.64 5.25
CA ILE A 47 -27.39 -32.57 5.97
C ILE A 47 -27.62 -33.13 7.37
N ASP A 48 -26.66 -33.91 7.89
CA ASP A 48 -26.70 -34.29 9.30
C ASP A 48 -26.72 -33.04 10.21
N GLN A 49 -27.68 -33.00 11.13
CA GLN A 49 -27.92 -31.82 11.97
C GLN A 49 -26.72 -31.51 12.87
N LYS A 50 -26.03 -32.52 13.42
CA LYS A 50 -24.85 -32.32 14.27
C LYS A 50 -23.68 -31.76 13.47
N ARG A 51 -23.48 -32.25 12.25
CA ARG A 51 -22.48 -31.71 11.31
C ARG A 51 -22.78 -30.27 10.92
N LEU A 52 -24.03 -29.94 10.62
CA LEU A 52 -24.43 -28.57 10.30
C LEU A 52 -24.23 -27.63 11.50
N ALA A 53 -24.56 -28.07 12.71
CA ALA A 53 -24.31 -27.30 13.93
C ALA A 53 -22.82 -27.01 14.15
N ALA A 54 -21.95 -28.01 13.96
CA ALA A 54 -20.50 -27.83 14.08
C ALA A 54 -19.96 -26.82 13.04
N LEU A 55 -20.46 -26.86 11.81
CA LEU A 55 -20.10 -25.89 10.77
C LEU A 55 -20.62 -24.49 11.09
N VAL A 56 -21.85 -24.36 11.59
CA VAL A 56 -22.39 -23.05 12.01
C VAL A 56 -21.56 -22.44 13.12
N GLU A 57 -21.10 -23.23 14.09
CA GLU A 57 -20.21 -22.72 15.14
C GLU A 57 -18.84 -22.33 14.58
N HIS A 58 -18.25 -23.14 13.71
CA HIS A 58 -16.97 -22.83 13.07
C HIS A 58 -17.01 -21.56 12.20
N TRP A 59 -18.18 -21.21 11.66
CA TRP A 59 -18.41 -20.04 10.81
C TRP A 59 -19.08 -18.86 11.55
N ARG A 60 -19.27 -18.95 12.87
CA ARG A 60 -20.05 -17.99 13.67
C ARG A 60 -19.54 -16.55 13.58
N HIS A 61 -18.23 -16.38 13.37
CA HIS A 61 -17.56 -15.09 13.32
C HIS A 61 -17.35 -14.54 11.90
N ILE A 62 -17.86 -15.21 10.85
CA ILE A 62 -17.55 -14.82 9.46
C ILE A 62 -18.04 -13.42 9.08
N ASN A 63 -19.09 -12.93 9.74
CA ASN A 63 -19.65 -11.60 9.49
C ASN A 63 -19.24 -10.57 10.56
N CYS A 64 -18.36 -10.93 11.50
CA CYS A 64 -17.93 -10.06 12.58
C CYS A 64 -16.65 -9.31 12.19
N ARG A 65 -16.56 -8.01 12.51
CA ARG A 65 -15.36 -7.18 12.26
C ARG A 65 -14.44 -7.19 13.48
N HIS A 66 -13.65 -8.25 13.62
CA HIS A 66 -12.58 -8.34 14.61
C HIS A 66 -11.43 -9.20 14.05
N ALA A 67 -10.27 -9.18 14.73
CA ALA A 67 -9.12 -10.01 14.36
C ALA A 67 -9.50 -11.49 14.30
N ALA A 68 -8.82 -12.24 13.42
CA ALA A 68 -9.07 -13.67 13.22
C ALA A 68 -8.87 -14.44 14.53
N ILE A 69 -9.89 -15.20 14.94
CA ILE A 69 -9.84 -16.03 16.13
C ILE A 69 -9.36 -17.43 15.72
N PRO A 70 -8.26 -17.96 16.29
CA PRO A 70 -7.79 -19.32 16.01
C PRO A 70 -8.91 -20.36 16.21
N GLY A 71 -9.15 -21.21 15.21
CA GLY A 71 -10.19 -22.26 15.25
C GLY A 71 -11.50 -21.92 14.53
N TYR A 72 -11.65 -20.71 13.99
CA TYR A 72 -12.83 -20.26 13.23
C TYR A 72 -12.48 -19.93 11.78
N ALA A 73 -13.43 -20.11 10.86
CA ALA A 73 -13.23 -19.87 9.43
C ALA A 73 -12.91 -18.39 9.14
N VAL A 74 -11.81 -18.13 8.45
CA VAL A 74 -11.40 -16.81 7.94
C VAL A 74 -11.82 -16.72 6.45
N PRO A 75 -12.33 -15.58 5.94
CA PRO A 75 -12.83 -15.51 4.57
C PRO A 75 -11.73 -15.79 3.55
N ALA A 76 -11.81 -16.93 2.85
CA ALA A 76 -11.13 -17.12 1.57
C ALA A 76 -12.02 -16.54 0.45
N ALA A 77 -11.41 -15.81 -0.48
CA ALA A 77 -12.08 -15.40 -1.72
C ALA A 77 -12.44 -16.67 -2.52
N ALA A 78 -13.72 -16.79 -2.92
CA ALA A 78 -14.18 -17.92 -3.71
C ALA A 78 -13.64 -17.83 -5.16
N PRO A 79 -13.29 -18.97 -5.79
CA PRO A 79 -12.91 -19.00 -7.21
C PRO A 79 -14.15 -18.84 -8.10
N ASP A 80 -14.04 -18.01 -9.13
CA ASP A 80 -15.05 -17.83 -10.17
C ASP A 80 -15.20 -19.12 -10.99
N ALA A 81 -16.33 -19.81 -10.82
CA ALA A 81 -16.74 -20.91 -11.68
C ALA A 81 -17.63 -20.37 -12.80
N GLY A 82 -17.18 -20.61 -14.04
CA GLY A 82 -17.71 -20.20 -15.34
C GLY A 82 -19.18 -19.83 -15.46
N ARG A 83 -19.44 -18.74 -16.18
CA ARG A 83 -20.73 -18.49 -16.83
C ARG A 83 -20.53 -18.40 -18.34
N GLU A 84 -21.07 -19.41 -19.02
CA GLU A 84 -21.42 -19.35 -20.43
C GLU A 84 -22.48 -18.28 -20.68
N ALA A 85 -22.33 -17.60 -21.82
CA ALA A 85 -23.21 -16.54 -22.27
C ALA A 85 -24.58 -17.09 -22.70
N THR A 86 -25.65 -16.51 -22.17
CA THR A 86 -26.97 -16.53 -22.81
C THR A 86 -27.50 -15.10 -22.92
N THR A 87 -27.85 -14.74 -24.15
CA THR A 87 -28.44 -13.47 -24.58
C THR A 87 -29.90 -13.38 -24.15
N GLY A 88 -30.31 -12.27 -23.53
CA GLY A 88 -31.73 -11.99 -23.25
C GLY A 88 -31.98 -10.72 -22.42
N GLU A 89 -32.48 -9.69 -23.11
CA GLU A 89 -33.32 -8.55 -22.66
C GLU A 89 -32.87 -7.65 -21.48
N THR A 90 -32.67 -6.37 -21.82
CA THR A 90 -32.35 -5.22 -20.97
C THR A 90 -33.50 -4.86 -20.01
N LEU A 91 -33.40 -5.32 -18.75
CA LEU A 91 -34.09 -4.71 -17.61
C LEU A 91 -33.16 -3.67 -16.96
N ALA A 92 -33.61 -2.41 -16.89
CA ALA A 92 -32.86 -1.34 -16.21
C ALA A 92 -32.49 -1.75 -14.76
N PRO A 93 -31.26 -1.47 -14.30
CA PRO A 93 -30.79 -1.89 -12.99
C PRO A 93 -31.62 -1.25 -11.87
N ARG A 94 -32.25 -2.09 -11.03
CA ARG A 94 -33.06 -1.64 -9.88
C ARG A 94 -32.14 -1.25 -8.72
N CYS A 95 -31.96 0.05 -8.50
CA CYS A 95 -31.37 0.60 -7.27
C CYS A 95 -32.38 0.51 -6.11
N LYS A 96 -31.96 -0.03 -4.97
CA LYS A 96 -32.78 -0.19 -3.75
C LYS A 96 -32.59 0.94 -2.72
N GLY A 97 -31.75 1.94 -2.99
CA GLY A 97 -31.53 3.05 -2.06
C GLY A 97 -32.69 4.03 -2.09
N ASP A 98 -33.41 4.18 -0.98
CA ASP A 98 -34.42 5.22 -0.81
C ASP A 98 -33.76 6.47 -0.21
N LEU A 99 -33.82 7.59 -0.91
CA LEU A 99 -33.30 8.87 -0.40
C LEU A 99 -34.34 9.60 0.47
N ARG A 100 -35.57 9.08 0.57
CA ARG A 100 -36.61 9.66 1.40
C ARG A 100 -36.40 9.35 2.88
N ASP A 101 -35.70 8.26 3.19
CA ASP A 101 -35.35 7.91 4.57
C ASP A 101 -33.99 8.51 5.00
N ALA A 102 -33.90 8.90 6.27
CA ALA A 102 -32.72 9.56 6.81
C ALA A 102 -31.49 8.64 6.85
N GLY A 103 -31.65 7.31 6.89
CA GLY A 103 -30.55 6.35 6.88
C GLY A 103 -29.88 6.25 5.51
N GLY A 104 -30.66 6.05 4.46
CA GLY A 104 -30.21 6.07 3.07
C GLY A 104 -29.59 7.41 2.69
N MET A 105 -30.18 8.52 3.13
CA MET A 105 -29.63 9.86 2.91
C MET A 105 -28.32 10.11 3.66
N LYS A 106 -28.20 9.68 4.93
CA LYS A 106 -26.99 9.81 5.75
C LYS A 106 -25.77 9.21 5.06
N ASP A 107 -25.91 8.02 4.48
CA ASP A 107 -24.83 7.35 3.76
C ASP A 107 -24.37 8.13 2.52
N LYS A 108 -25.29 8.79 1.81
CA LYS A 108 -24.94 9.60 0.62
C LYS A 108 -24.32 10.92 0.99
N ILE A 109 -24.87 11.61 1.99
CA ILE A 109 -24.30 12.85 2.52
C ILE A 109 -22.90 12.61 3.06
N SER A 110 -22.67 11.51 3.79
CA SER A 110 -21.32 11.14 4.26
C SER A 110 -20.33 11.03 3.10
N ASN A 111 -20.71 10.35 2.02
CA ASN A 111 -19.84 10.18 0.85
C ASN A 111 -19.58 11.50 0.13
N VAL A 112 -20.62 12.31 -0.09
CA VAL A 112 -20.48 13.63 -0.74
C VAL A 112 -19.57 14.54 0.08
N LEU A 113 -19.77 14.63 1.40
CA LEU A 113 -18.98 15.52 2.25
C LEU A 113 -17.51 15.13 2.33
N LEU A 114 -17.22 13.83 2.42
CA LEU A 114 -15.84 13.34 2.49
C LEU A 114 -15.13 13.40 1.13
N ARG A 115 -15.84 13.06 0.05
CA ARG A 115 -15.21 12.78 -1.25
C ARG A 115 -15.32 13.93 -2.25
N ALA A 116 -16.43 14.65 -2.27
CA ALA A 116 -16.65 15.76 -3.22
C ALA A 116 -16.37 17.13 -2.59
N GLU A 117 -16.66 17.28 -1.29
CA GLU A 117 -16.48 18.56 -0.57
C GLU A 117 -15.28 18.56 0.40
N HIS A 118 -14.53 17.45 0.46
CA HIS A 118 -13.29 17.26 1.23
C HIS A 118 -13.36 17.75 2.68
N LYS A 119 -14.49 17.49 3.36
CA LYS A 119 -14.68 17.86 4.76
C LYS A 119 -13.92 16.92 5.70
N PRO A 120 -13.40 17.42 6.84
CA PRO A 120 -12.70 16.57 7.81
C PRO A 120 -13.56 15.40 8.30
N ALA A 121 -13.00 14.19 8.29
CA ALA A 121 -13.75 12.98 8.65
C ALA A 121 -14.31 13.00 10.07
N SER A 122 -13.57 13.61 11.01
CA SER A 122 -14.02 13.80 12.40
C SER A 122 -15.24 14.70 12.50
N GLU A 123 -15.32 15.75 11.68
CA GLU A 123 -16.44 16.70 11.64
C GLU A 123 -17.68 16.05 11.01
N VAL A 124 -17.50 15.34 9.89
CA VAL A 124 -18.59 14.61 9.22
C VAL A 124 -19.15 13.51 10.12
N ALA A 125 -18.29 12.74 10.79
CA ALA A 125 -18.71 11.69 11.71
C ALA A 125 -19.47 12.26 12.93
N ALA A 126 -18.99 13.38 13.49
CA ALA A 126 -19.67 14.06 14.59
C ALA A 126 -21.05 14.59 14.17
N PHE A 127 -21.15 15.18 12.97
CA PHE A 127 -22.41 15.69 12.44
C PHE A 127 -23.43 14.58 12.15
N LEU A 128 -23.00 13.45 11.56
CA LEU A 128 -23.89 12.35 11.16
C LEU A 128 -24.20 11.35 12.27
N LYS A 129 -23.58 11.51 13.45
CA LYS A 129 -23.87 10.70 14.63
C LYS A 129 -25.36 10.78 14.97
N ASP A 130 -26.03 9.64 15.08
CA ASP A 130 -27.47 9.56 15.38
C ASP A 130 -28.39 10.29 14.38
N ALA A 131 -27.92 10.62 13.16
CA ALA A 131 -28.74 11.36 12.19
C ALA A 131 -30.02 10.59 11.76
N GLU A 132 -29.95 9.27 11.71
CA GLU A 132 -31.09 8.39 11.36
C GLU A 132 -32.22 8.41 12.39
N THR A 133 -31.95 8.80 13.64
CA THR A 133 -32.96 8.95 14.69
C THR A 133 -33.34 10.41 14.94
N ARG A 134 -32.46 11.35 14.61
CA ARG A 134 -32.68 12.80 14.79
C ARG A 134 -33.52 13.45 13.70
N TYR A 135 -33.55 12.89 12.50
CA TYR A 135 -34.28 13.49 11.37
C TYR A 135 -35.36 12.54 10.84
N ALA A 136 -36.55 13.09 10.59
CA ALA A 136 -37.71 12.32 10.14
C ALA A 136 -37.62 11.90 8.67
N THR A 137 -36.96 12.73 7.83
CA THR A 137 -36.80 12.48 6.40
C THR A 137 -35.38 12.74 5.92
N GLY A 138 -35.03 12.16 4.77
CA GLY A 138 -33.77 12.49 4.09
C GLY A 138 -33.67 13.97 3.69
N ASP A 139 -34.78 14.59 3.30
CA ASP A 139 -34.79 16.00 2.91
C ASP A 139 -34.46 16.94 4.09
N ASP A 140 -34.95 16.60 5.30
CA ASP A 140 -34.61 17.33 6.52
C ASP A 140 -33.11 17.24 6.83
N LEU A 141 -32.54 16.03 6.73
CA LEU A 141 -31.11 15.81 6.94
C LEU A 141 -30.27 16.56 5.89
N LEU A 142 -30.69 16.57 4.62
CA LEU A 142 -30.01 17.27 3.54
C LEU A 142 -29.98 18.78 3.75
N LYS A 143 -31.12 19.35 4.17
CA LYS A 143 -31.21 20.79 4.48
C LYS A 143 -30.27 21.17 5.63
N VAL A 144 -30.29 20.42 6.72
CA VAL A 144 -29.45 20.73 7.89
C VAL A 144 -27.97 20.50 7.59
N ALA A 145 -27.63 19.52 6.75
CA ALA A 145 -26.26 19.31 6.30
C ALA A 145 -25.75 20.49 5.44
N ALA A 146 -26.58 20.98 4.51
CA ALA A 146 -26.26 22.15 3.70
C ALA A 146 -25.95 23.39 4.56
N GLU A 147 -26.81 23.66 5.56
CA GLU A 147 -26.62 24.77 6.50
C GLU A 147 -25.36 24.60 7.37
N HIS A 148 -25.15 23.41 7.93
CA HIS A 148 -24.01 23.14 8.83
C HIS A 148 -22.66 23.29 8.12
N PHE A 149 -22.53 22.70 6.92
CA PHE A 149 -21.29 22.70 6.15
C PHE A 149 -21.13 23.92 5.23
N LYS A 150 -22.10 24.85 5.27
CA LYS A 150 -22.15 26.08 4.45
C LYS A 150 -22.09 25.77 2.95
N ILE A 151 -22.87 24.78 2.52
CA ILE A 151 -23.01 24.36 1.11
C ILE A 151 -24.39 24.82 0.64
N ASP A 152 -24.49 25.32 -0.60
CA ASP A 152 -25.80 25.59 -1.19
C ASP A 152 -26.65 24.31 -1.23
N GLN A 153 -27.90 24.39 -0.76
CA GLN A 153 -28.76 23.21 -0.62
C GLN A 153 -29.06 22.55 -1.98
N LYS A 154 -29.23 23.33 -3.05
CA LYS A 154 -29.49 22.78 -4.39
C LYS A 154 -28.25 22.07 -4.94
N ARG A 155 -27.06 22.64 -4.70
CA ARG A 155 -25.77 22.02 -5.02
C ARG A 155 -25.58 20.72 -4.26
N LEU A 156 -25.86 20.70 -2.96
CA LEU A 156 -25.76 19.47 -2.15
C LEU A 156 -26.75 18.40 -2.62
N ALA A 157 -27.98 18.79 -2.97
CA ALA A 157 -28.97 17.88 -3.54
C ALA A 157 -28.52 17.29 -4.88
N ALA A 158 -27.94 18.10 -5.77
CA ALA A 158 -27.40 17.63 -7.04
C ALA A 158 -26.22 16.65 -6.83
N LEU A 159 -25.36 16.90 -5.84
CA LEU A 159 -24.28 15.99 -5.48
C LEU A 159 -24.80 14.69 -4.87
N VAL A 160 -25.74 14.74 -3.94
CA VAL A 160 -26.37 13.53 -3.38
C VAL A 160 -27.02 12.69 -4.49
N ASP A 161 -27.67 13.34 -5.44
CA ASP A 161 -28.26 12.68 -6.60
C ASP A 161 -27.21 12.03 -7.49
N HIS A 162 -26.15 12.76 -7.83
CA HIS A 162 -25.03 12.22 -8.60
C HIS A 162 -24.40 11.01 -7.90
N TRP A 163 -24.26 11.04 -6.57
CA TRP A 163 -23.66 9.96 -5.77
C TRP A 163 -24.67 8.88 -5.30
N ARG A 164 -25.92 8.92 -5.77
CA ARG A 164 -27.02 8.04 -5.34
C ARG A 164 -26.65 6.55 -5.40
N HIS A 165 -25.86 6.14 -6.39
CA HIS A 165 -25.57 4.73 -6.65
C HIS A 165 -24.23 4.24 -6.07
N ILE A 166 -23.51 5.06 -5.30
CA ILE A 166 -22.16 4.71 -4.82
C ILE A 166 -22.06 3.45 -3.95
N ASN A 167 -23.14 3.02 -3.31
CA ASN A 167 -23.14 1.81 -2.46
C ASN A 167 -23.96 0.68 -3.07
N CYS A 168 -24.36 0.80 -4.35
CA CYS A 168 -25.27 -0.14 -4.99
C CYS A 168 -24.51 -1.18 -5.81
N ARG A 169 -24.93 -2.45 -5.73
CA ARG A 169 -24.35 -3.55 -6.49
C ARG A 169 -25.14 -3.76 -7.79
N HIS A 170 -24.89 -2.89 -8.78
CA HIS A 170 -25.40 -3.03 -10.14
C HIS A 170 -24.40 -2.40 -11.12
N GLU A 171 -24.58 -2.65 -12.42
CA GLU A 171 -23.76 -2.02 -13.46
C GLU A 171 -23.81 -0.48 -13.37
N ALA A 172 -22.72 0.16 -13.81
CA ALA A 172 -22.58 1.61 -13.80
C ALA A 172 -23.69 2.25 -14.64
N ILE A 173 -24.39 3.23 -14.07
CA ILE A 173 -25.43 3.99 -14.76
C ILE A 173 -24.78 5.30 -15.26
N PRO A 174 -24.75 5.57 -16.58
CA PRO A 174 -24.23 6.82 -17.11
C PRO A 174 -24.90 8.04 -16.44
N GLY A 175 -24.09 9.00 -15.97
CA GLY A 175 -24.56 10.20 -15.28
C GLY A 175 -24.53 10.14 -13.74
N TYR A 176 -24.28 8.96 -13.14
CA TYR A 176 -24.15 8.77 -11.70
C TYR A 176 -22.73 8.33 -11.31
N ALA A 177 -22.30 8.70 -10.10
CA ALA A 177 -21.07 8.21 -9.49
C ALA A 177 -21.19 6.71 -9.25
N VAL A 178 -20.20 5.98 -9.78
CA VAL A 178 -20.12 4.52 -9.74
C VAL A 178 -19.67 4.08 -8.34
N SER A 179 -20.16 2.94 -7.84
CA SER A 179 -19.64 2.39 -6.58
C SER A 179 -18.15 2.17 -6.66
N ASP A 180 -17.47 2.21 -5.52
CA ASP A 180 -16.12 1.68 -5.41
C ASP A 180 -16.14 0.18 -5.83
N ARG A 181 -15.98 -0.11 -7.13
CA ARG A 181 -14.83 -0.97 -7.45
C ARG A 181 -13.68 -0.25 -6.78
N GLU A 182 -12.85 -0.97 -6.01
CA GLU A 182 -11.53 -0.45 -5.61
C GLU A 182 -11.07 0.46 -6.73
N PRO A 183 -10.68 1.72 -6.44
CA PRO A 183 -10.28 2.64 -7.50
C PRO A 183 -9.47 1.80 -8.48
N LEU A 184 -9.74 1.93 -9.78
CA LEU A 184 -8.72 1.51 -10.74
C LEU A 184 -7.53 2.38 -10.35
N LEU A 185 -6.72 1.85 -9.43
CA LEU A 185 -5.51 2.43 -8.94
C LEU A 185 -4.70 2.36 -10.19
N ASP A 186 -4.57 3.51 -10.87
CA ASP A 186 -3.75 3.59 -12.06
C ASP A 186 -2.42 2.96 -11.64
N PRO A 187 -2.11 1.77 -12.17
CA PRO A 187 -0.99 1.01 -11.66
C PRO A 187 0.24 1.89 -11.86
N VAL A 188 1.10 1.96 -10.84
CA VAL A 188 2.27 2.82 -10.94
C VAL A 188 3.04 2.40 -12.20
N PRO A 189 3.23 3.32 -13.17
CA PRO A 189 3.90 2.96 -14.41
C PRO A 189 5.34 2.58 -14.11
N PHE A 190 5.81 1.50 -14.73
CA PHE A 190 7.18 1.07 -14.55
C PHE A 190 8.15 2.06 -15.23
N SER A 191 9.22 2.40 -14.52
CA SER A 191 10.38 3.11 -15.04
C SER A 191 11.64 2.46 -14.48
N VAL A 192 12.63 2.21 -15.33
CA VAL A 192 13.92 1.64 -14.90
C VAL A 192 14.58 2.56 -13.87
N PHE A 193 14.60 3.86 -14.14
CA PHE A 193 15.11 4.86 -13.20
C PHE A 193 14.37 4.78 -11.85
N ALA A 194 13.04 4.74 -11.87
CA ALA A 194 12.26 4.67 -10.65
C ALA A 194 12.51 3.37 -9.86
N ALA A 195 12.64 2.24 -10.55
CA ALA A 195 12.95 0.95 -9.93
C ALA A 195 14.35 0.94 -9.30
N ASP A 196 15.35 1.51 -9.99
CA ASP A 196 16.73 1.66 -9.49
C ASP A 196 16.81 2.57 -8.26
N VAL A 197 16.09 3.70 -8.25
CA VAL A 197 15.97 4.57 -7.07
C VAL A 197 15.27 3.84 -5.93
N THR A 198 14.17 3.14 -6.23
CA THR A 198 13.38 2.39 -5.25
C THR A 198 14.23 1.29 -4.61
N LEU A 199 15.05 0.59 -5.39
CA LEU A 199 15.96 -0.42 -4.86
C LEU A 199 16.88 0.18 -3.80
N HIS A 200 17.59 1.26 -4.12
CA HIS A 200 18.47 1.90 -3.12
C HIS A 200 17.70 2.38 -1.89
N VAL A 201 16.53 3.01 -2.07
CA VAL A 201 15.69 3.49 -0.96
C VAL A 201 15.26 2.34 -0.05
N VAL A 202 14.78 1.22 -0.59
CA VAL A 202 14.38 0.09 0.23
C VAL A 202 15.57 -0.55 0.94
N LEU A 203 16.75 -0.56 0.31
CA LEU A 203 17.99 -1.01 0.99
C LEU A 203 18.45 -0.03 2.08
N HIS A 204 18.15 1.26 1.95
CA HIS A 204 18.35 2.24 3.01
C HIS A 204 17.42 1.94 4.20
N GLU A 205 16.13 1.69 3.94
CA GLU A 205 15.18 1.26 5.00
C GLU A 205 15.56 -0.08 5.64
N LEU A 206 16.13 -1.00 4.85
CA LEU A 206 16.73 -2.23 5.37
C LEU A 206 17.89 -1.94 6.32
N GLY A 207 18.68 -0.90 6.08
CA GLY A 207 19.71 -0.43 6.99
C GLY A 207 19.14 -0.09 8.37
N HIS A 208 18.03 0.67 8.41
CA HIS A 208 17.30 0.92 9.66
C HIS A 208 16.81 -0.39 10.30
N ALA A 209 16.21 -1.30 9.53
CA ALA A 209 15.75 -2.58 10.05
C ALA A 209 16.89 -3.40 10.69
N VAL A 210 18.03 -3.53 10.01
CA VAL A 210 19.21 -4.25 10.52
C VAL A 210 19.76 -3.60 11.78
N MET A 211 19.90 -2.27 11.79
CA MET A 211 20.39 -1.56 12.98
C MET A 211 19.48 -1.77 14.20
N ARG A 212 18.16 -1.78 14.00
CA ARG A 212 17.18 -1.87 15.09
C ARG A 212 16.88 -3.30 15.56
N GLU A 213 16.87 -4.29 14.67
CA GLU A 213 16.56 -5.68 15.05
C GLU A 213 17.78 -6.43 15.60
N PHE A 214 19.00 -6.01 15.25
CA PHE A 214 20.25 -6.59 15.76
C PHE A 214 20.95 -5.70 16.80
N ASP A 215 20.26 -4.66 17.30
CA ASP A 215 20.76 -3.72 18.31
C ASP A 215 22.17 -3.17 18.01
N LEU A 216 22.40 -2.77 16.76
CA LEU A 216 23.68 -2.19 16.35
C LEU A 216 23.84 -0.78 16.93
N MET A 217 25.04 -0.46 17.38
CA MET A 217 25.34 0.86 17.92
C MET A 217 25.29 1.94 16.83
N VAL A 218 24.44 2.94 17.03
CA VAL A 218 24.37 4.14 16.18
C VAL A 218 25.26 5.23 16.78
N LEU A 219 26.50 5.32 16.28
CA LEU A 219 27.54 6.23 16.78
C LEU A 219 27.63 7.57 16.02
N GLY A 220 26.78 7.76 15.02
CA GLY A 220 26.73 8.96 14.19
C GLY A 220 25.31 9.26 13.75
N ASN A 221 25.18 9.91 12.60
CA ASN A 221 23.88 10.13 11.98
C ASN A 221 23.36 8.80 11.38
N GLU A 222 22.19 8.34 11.85
CA GLU A 222 21.61 7.05 11.45
C GLU A 222 21.29 6.99 9.94
N GLU A 223 20.87 8.11 9.36
CA GLU A 223 20.50 8.22 7.94
C GLU A 223 21.72 8.14 7.04
N THR A 224 22.83 8.77 7.45
CA THR A 224 24.13 8.59 6.79
C THR A 224 24.61 7.15 6.89
N MET A 225 24.38 6.49 8.04
CA MET A 225 24.71 5.07 8.20
C MET A 225 23.83 4.18 7.30
N ALA A 226 22.53 4.48 7.17
CA ALA A 226 21.60 3.76 6.30
C ALA A 226 21.94 3.93 4.80
N ASP A 227 22.31 5.14 4.36
CA ASP A 227 22.81 5.37 2.99
C ASP A 227 24.14 4.62 2.74
N ALA A 228 25.04 4.62 3.72
CA ALA A 228 26.29 3.87 3.62
C ALA A 228 26.06 2.35 3.57
N PHE A 229 25.12 1.83 4.38
CA PHE A 229 24.70 0.44 4.36
C PHE A 229 24.13 0.04 3.00
N ALA A 230 23.19 0.82 2.46
CA ALA A 230 22.56 0.53 1.17
C ALA A 230 23.59 0.49 0.04
N THR A 231 24.50 1.48 0.01
CA THR A 231 25.59 1.54 -0.97
C THR A 231 26.53 0.34 -0.82
N HIS A 232 26.95 0.02 0.41
CA HIS A 232 27.80 -1.13 0.68
C HIS A 232 27.14 -2.44 0.20
N LEU A 233 25.89 -2.67 0.57
CA LEU A 233 25.13 -3.87 0.20
C LEU A 233 25.01 -4.01 -1.32
N LEU A 234 24.73 -2.93 -2.05
CA LEU A 234 24.72 -2.93 -3.51
C LEU A 234 26.09 -3.30 -4.07
N THR A 235 27.15 -2.62 -3.65
CA THR A 235 28.50 -2.84 -4.21
C THR A 235 29.06 -4.23 -3.93
N GLU A 236 28.82 -4.80 -2.75
CA GLU A 236 29.40 -6.07 -2.30
C GLU A 236 28.53 -7.28 -2.68
N HIS A 237 27.20 -7.14 -2.61
CA HIS A 237 26.28 -8.29 -2.71
C HIS A 237 25.33 -8.27 -3.90
N PHE A 238 25.19 -7.14 -4.59
CA PHE A 238 24.38 -6.98 -5.81
C PHE A 238 25.13 -6.19 -6.90
N PRO A 239 26.38 -6.57 -7.24
CA PRO A 239 27.25 -5.80 -8.13
C PRO A 239 26.69 -5.59 -9.54
N GLU A 240 25.76 -6.44 -9.97
CA GLU A 240 25.01 -6.37 -11.24
C GLU A 240 23.98 -5.24 -11.27
N HIS A 241 23.43 -4.85 -10.11
CA HIS A 241 22.49 -3.74 -9.96
C HIS A 241 23.15 -2.45 -9.44
N ALA A 242 24.35 -2.56 -8.86
CA ALA A 242 24.96 -1.48 -8.11
C ALA A 242 25.17 -0.18 -8.92
N VAL A 243 25.70 -0.26 -10.15
CA VAL A 243 25.97 0.95 -10.94
C VAL A 243 24.69 1.70 -11.28
N SER A 244 23.64 0.99 -11.72
CA SER A 244 22.37 1.61 -12.12
C SER A 244 21.64 2.20 -10.91
N ALA A 245 21.49 1.42 -9.83
CA ALA A 245 20.82 1.83 -8.60
C ALA A 245 21.50 3.03 -7.93
N ILE A 246 22.83 2.99 -7.78
CA ILE A 246 23.60 4.09 -7.17
C ILE A 246 23.54 5.33 -8.07
N SER A 247 23.73 5.19 -9.39
CA SER A 247 23.65 6.33 -10.32
C SER A 247 22.27 6.99 -10.30
N ALA A 248 21.20 6.19 -10.29
CA ALA A 248 19.83 6.68 -10.26
C ALA A 248 19.53 7.40 -8.93
N ARG A 249 19.94 6.83 -7.79
CA ARG A 249 19.77 7.47 -6.48
C ARG A 249 20.52 8.80 -6.38
N VAL A 250 21.79 8.84 -6.81
CA VAL A 250 22.59 10.07 -6.81
C VAL A 250 21.95 11.14 -7.70
N LYS A 251 21.45 10.77 -8.90
CA LYS A 251 20.70 11.71 -9.76
C LYS A 251 19.41 12.20 -9.12
N SER A 252 18.62 11.29 -8.51
CA SER A 252 17.37 11.61 -7.80
C SER A 252 17.62 12.64 -6.70
N LEU A 253 18.62 12.43 -5.85
CA LEU A 253 19.02 13.38 -4.81
C LEU A 253 19.52 14.72 -5.38
N MET A 254 20.25 14.70 -6.50
CA MET A 254 20.70 15.94 -7.15
C MET A 254 19.55 16.71 -7.79
N ILE A 255 18.49 16.06 -8.26
CA ILE A 255 17.25 16.72 -8.69
C ILE A 255 16.62 17.45 -7.51
N GLU A 256 16.45 16.76 -6.38
CA GLU A 256 15.86 17.30 -5.15
C GLU A 256 16.68 18.47 -4.59
N ALA A 257 18.00 18.33 -4.57
CA ALA A 257 18.92 19.38 -4.13
C ALA A 257 18.83 20.66 -4.98
N ASN A 258 18.47 20.55 -6.25
CA ASN A 258 18.31 21.68 -7.17
C ASN A 258 16.92 22.33 -7.09
N GLU A 259 15.93 21.66 -6.48
CA GLU A 259 14.60 22.23 -6.22
C GLU A 259 14.62 23.17 -5.00
N VAL A 260 15.62 23.05 -4.12
CA VAL A 260 15.78 23.88 -2.92
C VAL A 260 16.99 24.81 -3.07
N PRO A 261 16.79 26.15 -3.06
CA PRO A 261 17.90 27.11 -3.02
C PRO A 261 18.88 26.83 -1.87
N ARG A 262 20.20 26.97 -2.13
CA ARG A 262 21.25 26.63 -1.15
C ARG A 262 21.14 27.38 0.17
N ASP A 263 20.69 28.64 0.12
CA ASP A 263 20.45 29.49 1.30
C ASP A 263 19.25 29.01 2.15
N LYS A 264 18.43 28.11 1.61
CA LYS A 264 17.28 27.48 2.28
C LYS A 264 17.54 26.03 2.69
N TRP A 265 18.76 25.52 2.50
CA TRP A 265 19.09 24.17 2.94
C TRP A 265 18.95 24.08 4.46
N THR A 266 18.10 23.16 4.90
CA THR A 266 17.83 22.97 6.31
C THR A 266 18.98 22.22 6.95
N VAL A 267 19.49 22.75 8.06
CA VAL A 267 20.37 22.01 8.99
C VAL A 267 19.58 21.36 10.13
N ARG A 268 18.24 21.38 10.01
CA ARG A 268 17.28 20.79 10.97
C ARG A 268 16.71 19.52 10.35
N GLY A 269 16.55 18.49 11.16
CA GLY A 269 16.10 17.17 10.73
C GLY A 269 17.22 16.13 10.81
N GLU A 270 16.85 14.87 10.64
CA GLU A 270 17.79 13.74 10.68
C GLU A 270 18.54 13.55 9.36
N HIS A 271 17.99 14.03 8.24
CA HIS A 271 18.63 13.92 6.92
C HIS A 271 19.64 15.06 6.70
N ASP A 272 20.84 14.71 6.25
CA ASP A 272 21.74 15.67 5.59
C ASP A 272 21.03 16.22 4.34
N ASN A 273 21.41 17.44 3.87
CA ASN A 273 20.88 17.95 2.60
C ASN A 273 21.16 16.99 1.44
N ASP A 274 20.27 16.95 0.44
CA ASP A 274 20.30 15.91 -0.60
C ASP A 274 21.59 15.91 -1.44
N ALA A 275 22.18 17.08 -1.69
CA ALA A 275 23.47 17.17 -2.40
C ALA A 275 24.61 16.53 -1.59
N ARG A 276 24.61 16.70 -0.26
CA ARG A 276 25.60 16.09 0.63
C ARG A 276 25.40 14.57 0.71
N ARG A 277 24.15 14.10 0.79
CA ARG A 277 23.84 12.66 0.73
C ARG A 277 24.29 12.04 -0.59
N ALA A 278 23.97 12.69 -1.72
CA ALA A 278 24.39 12.26 -3.05
C ALA A 278 25.92 12.13 -3.14
N TYR A 279 26.64 13.11 -2.60
CA TYR A 279 28.10 13.12 -2.58
C TYR A 279 28.68 11.98 -1.72
N GLN A 280 28.11 11.72 -0.54
CA GLN A 280 28.56 10.65 0.36
C GLN A 280 28.34 9.26 -0.27
N ILE A 281 27.19 9.02 -0.89
CA ILE A 281 26.87 7.80 -1.64
C ILE A 281 27.87 7.61 -2.79
N ALA A 282 28.10 8.66 -3.59
CA ALA A 282 29.05 8.61 -4.70
C ALA A 282 30.48 8.31 -4.24
N ALA A 283 30.91 8.93 -3.13
CA ALA A 283 32.23 8.71 -2.58
C ALA A 283 32.42 7.28 -2.06
N LEU A 284 31.42 6.71 -1.43
CA LEU A 284 31.48 5.32 -0.96
C LEU A 284 31.50 4.33 -2.14
N ALA A 285 30.70 4.58 -3.19
CA ALA A 285 30.76 3.79 -4.42
C ALA A 285 32.16 3.82 -5.06
N ILE A 286 32.77 5.01 -5.18
CA ILE A 286 34.15 5.18 -5.68
C ILE A 286 35.18 4.42 -4.83
N ALA A 287 34.97 4.34 -3.52
CA ALA A 287 35.85 3.57 -2.65
C ALA A 287 35.77 2.06 -2.86
N ALA A 288 34.62 1.55 -3.32
CA ALA A 288 34.47 0.15 -3.71
C ALA A 288 35.22 -0.17 -5.01
N ASP A 289 35.06 0.68 -6.03
CA ASP A 289 35.74 0.53 -7.33
C ASP A 289 35.77 1.87 -8.10
N LYS A 290 36.93 2.52 -8.10
CA LYS A 290 37.12 3.85 -8.67
C LYS A 290 36.78 3.89 -10.17
N GLU A 291 37.18 2.87 -10.91
CA GLU A 291 36.99 2.80 -12.36
C GLU A 291 35.53 2.54 -12.70
N LYS A 292 34.90 1.57 -12.03
CA LYS A 292 33.50 1.18 -12.26
C LYS A 292 32.53 2.32 -11.95
N TYR A 293 32.80 3.12 -10.92
CA TYR A 293 31.90 4.18 -10.47
C TYR A 293 32.32 5.60 -10.90
N ALA A 294 33.25 5.74 -11.85
CA ALA A 294 33.70 7.04 -12.35
C ALA A 294 32.53 7.94 -12.83
N GLY A 295 31.55 7.36 -13.54
CA GLY A 295 30.35 8.09 -13.98
C GLY A 295 29.46 8.56 -12.82
N VAL A 296 29.50 7.91 -11.66
CA VAL A 296 28.79 8.36 -10.46
C VAL A 296 29.46 9.60 -9.87
N ALA A 297 30.79 9.61 -9.81
CA ALA A 297 31.57 10.77 -9.36
C ALA A 297 31.36 12.01 -10.26
N GLU A 298 31.14 11.81 -11.56
CA GLU A 298 30.83 12.90 -12.48
C GLU A 298 29.50 13.60 -12.17
N ILE A 299 28.46 12.85 -11.74
CA ILE A 299 27.13 13.41 -11.42
C ILE A 299 27.23 14.50 -10.34
N VAL A 300 28.09 14.27 -9.34
CA VAL A 300 28.30 15.18 -8.20
C VAL A 300 29.52 16.09 -8.37
N GLY A 301 30.19 16.03 -9.52
CA GLY A 301 31.34 16.89 -9.84
C GLY A 301 32.55 16.67 -8.93
N MET A 302 32.85 15.43 -8.55
CA MET A 302 34.01 15.13 -7.72
C MET A 302 35.33 15.45 -8.44
N SER A 303 36.21 16.19 -7.77
CA SER A 303 37.59 16.40 -8.22
C SER A 303 38.46 15.15 -8.01
N LYS A 304 39.58 15.04 -8.73
CA LYS A 304 40.56 13.96 -8.52
C LYS A 304 41.00 13.84 -7.05
N ARG A 305 41.31 14.98 -6.40
CA ARG A 305 41.66 15.03 -4.98
C ARG A 305 40.57 14.43 -4.08
N ASN A 306 39.30 14.67 -4.43
CA ASN A 306 38.18 14.16 -3.67
C ASN A 306 37.96 12.67 -3.89
N ILE A 307 38.20 12.17 -5.11
CA ILE A 307 38.20 10.73 -5.42
C ILE A 307 39.29 10.02 -4.61
N ASP A 308 40.52 10.53 -4.62
CA ASP A 308 41.64 9.93 -3.87
C ASP A 308 41.33 9.86 -2.37
N LYS A 309 40.74 10.91 -1.80
CA LYS A 309 40.28 10.91 -0.39
C LYS A 309 39.13 9.94 -0.15
N ALA A 310 38.18 9.84 -1.07
CA ALA A 310 37.04 8.93 -0.96
C ALA A 310 37.51 7.48 -0.90
N CYS A 311 38.46 7.09 -1.74
CA CYS A 311 39.06 5.76 -1.69
C CYS A 311 39.71 5.45 -0.33
N ASP A 312 40.36 6.44 0.30
CA ASP A 312 41.01 6.29 1.60
C ASP A 312 39.99 6.03 2.73
N TYR A 313 39.08 6.96 2.99
CA TYR A 313 38.12 6.79 4.10
C TYR A 313 37.00 5.78 3.81
N GLY A 314 36.59 5.66 2.55
CA GLY A 314 35.48 4.77 2.17
C GLY A 314 35.85 3.30 2.29
N ALA A 315 37.12 2.94 2.06
CA ALA A 315 37.60 1.57 2.26
C ALA A 315 37.41 1.10 3.71
N GLU A 316 37.67 1.97 4.70
CA GLU A 316 37.41 1.69 6.11
C GLU A 316 35.92 1.47 6.40
N ILE A 317 35.04 2.25 5.77
CA ILE A 317 33.58 2.10 5.91
C ILE A 317 33.12 0.74 5.34
N HIS A 318 33.59 0.34 4.14
CA HIS A 318 33.27 -0.98 3.59
C HIS A 318 33.78 -2.12 4.48
N GLN A 319 35.00 -2.00 5.00
CA GLN A 319 35.55 -2.99 5.92
C GLN A 319 34.75 -3.09 7.22
N ALA A 320 34.33 -1.96 7.78
CA ALA A 320 33.49 -1.91 8.97
C ALA A 320 32.16 -2.61 8.73
N TRP A 321 31.45 -2.29 7.64
CA TRP A 321 30.20 -2.99 7.29
C TRP A 321 30.40 -4.48 7.09
N ARG A 322 31.45 -4.92 6.36
CA ARG A 322 31.73 -6.34 6.17
C ARG A 322 31.91 -7.08 7.51
N ARG A 323 32.65 -6.49 8.45
CA ARG A 323 32.86 -7.07 9.80
C ARG A 323 31.57 -7.08 10.63
N THR A 324 30.81 -6.00 10.59
CA THR A 324 29.55 -5.84 11.34
C THR A 324 28.45 -6.78 10.83
N LEU A 325 28.31 -6.93 9.51
CA LEU A 325 27.24 -7.73 8.92
C LEU A 325 27.55 -9.23 8.93
N SER A 326 28.82 -9.64 8.86
CA SER A 326 29.20 -11.06 8.82
C SER A 326 28.52 -11.96 9.86
N PRO A 327 28.39 -11.60 11.14
CA PRO A 327 27.70 -12.44 12.13
C PRO A 327 26.16 -12.38 12.04
N LEU A 328 25.59 -11.42 11.30
CA LEU A 328 24.14 -11.20 11.18
C LEU A 328 23.55 -11.87 9.92
N MET A 329 24.41 -12.32 9.01
CA MET A 329 24.00 -12.92 7.75
C MET A 329 23.68 -14.41 7.90
N MET A 330 22.73 -14.87 7.09
CA MET A 330 22.45 -16.29 6.91
C MET A 330 23.72 -17.03 6.45
N PRO A 331 23.92 -18.29 6.88
CA PRO A 331 25.00 -19.12 6.35
C PRO A 331 24.93 -19.23 4.83
N ALA A 332 26.09 -19.37 4.18
CA ALA A 332 26.16 -19.49 2.72
C ALA A 332 25.23 -20.58 2.19
N GLY A 333 24.46 -20.25 1.15
CA GLY A 333 23.47 -21.14 0.53
C GLY A 333 22.14 -21.26 1.29
N LYS A 334 21.96 -20.56 2.42
CA LYS A 334 20.68 -20.46 3.12
C LYS A 334 20.05 -19.08 2.92
N VAL A 335 18.73 -19.06 3.01
CA VAL A 335 17.90 -17.85 2.96
C VAL A 335 16.96 -17.84 4.15
N SER A 336 16.72 -16.66 4.72
CA SER A 336 15.79 -16.49 5.81
C SER A 336 14.35 -16.69 5.34
N LYS A 337 13.55 -17.41 6.13
CA LYS A 337 12.10 -17.57 5.89
C LYS A 337 11.27 -16.50 6.60
N LEU A 338 11.94 -15.59 7.31
CA LEU A 338 11.32 -14.54 8.11
C LEU A 338 11.25 -13.21 7.36
N ALA A 339 11.81 -13.12 6.15
CA ALA A 339 11.65 -11.99 5.26
C ALA A 339 10.48 -12.25 4.30
N LEU A 340 9.51 -11.34 4.28
CA LEU A 340 8.38 -11.37 3.35
C LEU A 340 8.32 -10.08 2.54
N LEU A 341 7.96 -10.18 1.27
CA LEU A 341 7.60 -9.04 0.44
C LEU A 341 6.16 -9.18 -0.05
N ARG A 342 5.40 -8.10 -0.02
CA ARG A 342 4.03 -8.03 -0.52
C ARG A 342 3.85 -6.79 -1.37
N ALA A 343 3.04 -6.92 -2.42
CA ALA A 343 2.61 -5.80 -3.23
C ALA A 343 1.10 -5.89 -3.47
N ASP A 344 0.41 -4.80 -3.18
CA ASP A 344 -1.00 -4.66 -3.49
C ASP A 344 -1.23 -4.47 -5.00
N GLN A 345 -2.49 -4.40 -5.42
CA GLN A 345 -2.81 -4.33 -6.85
C GLN A 345 -2.23 -3.08 -7.55
N SER A 346 -2.08 -1.97 -6.84
CA SER A 346 -1.59 -0.71 -7.42
C SER A 346 -0.09 -0.71 -7.72
N THR A 347 0.67 -1.45 -6.93
CA THR A 347 2.14 -1.45 -6.95
C THR A 347 2.72 -2.75 -7.50
N ARG A 348 1.92 -3.82 -7.59
CA ARG A 348 2.36 -5.15 -8.04
C ARG A 348 3.02 -5.12 -9.41
N ALA A 349 2.43 -4.46 -10.40
CA ALA A 349 3.03 -4.37 -11.74
C ALA A 349 4.40 -3.69 -11.72
N PHE A 350 4.60 -2.69 -10.87
CA PHE A 350 5.88 -2.02 -10.70
C PHE A 350 6.90 -2.93 -9.99
N ALA A 351 6.49 -3.59 -8.90
CA ALA A 351 7.35 -4.47 -8.12
C ALA A 351 7.78 -5.74 -8.89
N ASP A 352 6.86 -6.30 -9.69
CA ASP A 352 7.11 -7.53 -10.47
C ASP A 352 7.83 -7.28 -11.80
N ALA A 353 8.03 -6.02 -12.19
CA ALA A 353 8.75 -5.66 -13.40
C ALA A 353 10.28 -5.79 -13.24
N GLY A 354 10.97 -5.99 -14.37
CA GLY A 354 12.41 -6.23 -14.44
C GLY A 354 12.79 -7.72 -14.55
N LYS A 355 14.08 -7.99 -14.79
CA LYS A 355 14.65 -9.34 -14.82
C LYS A 355 16.06 -9.36 -14.17
N PRO A 356 16.23 -9.91 -12.95
CA PRO A 356 15.18 -10.32 -12.01
C PRO A 356 14.24 -9.16 -11.66
N SER A 357 13.03 -9.46 -11.16
CA SER A 357 12.09 -8.41 -10.78
C SER A 357 12.62 -7.60 -9.60
N LEU A 358 12.19 -6.34 -9.49
CA LEU A 358 12.54 -5.49 -8.35
C LEU A 358 12.20 -6.16 -7.01
N ALA A 359 11.00 -6.75 -6.93
CA ALA A 359 10.54 -7.52 -5.78
C ALA A 359 11.50 -8.68 -5.44
N SER A 360 11.92 -9.46 -6.44
CA SER A 360 12.83 -10.58 -6.22
C SER A 360 14.22 -10.13 -5.73
N THR A 361 14.74 -9.03 -6.27
CA THR A 361 16.02 -8.46 -5.81
C THR A 361 15.93 -7.95 -4.37
N ILE A 362 14.86 -7.23 -4.02
CA ILE A 362 14.62 -6.74 -2.66
C ILE A 362 14.42 -7.89 -1.68
N GLU A 363 13.58 -8.87 -2.04
CA GLU A 363 13.35 -10.04 -1.21
C GLU A 363 14.65 -10.81 -0.95
N SER A 364 15.47 -11.00 -1.99
CA SER A 364 16.80 -11.59 -1.85
C SER A 364 17.69 -10.82 -0.88
N ALA A 365 17.64 -9.49 -0.88
CA ALA A 365 18.41 -8.66 0.05
C ALA A 365 17.98 -8.87 1.51
N PHE A 366 16.67 -8.89 1.78
CA PHE A 366 16.15 -9.14 3.14
C PHE A 366 16.43 -10.58 3.58
N GLN A 367 16.30 -11.55 2.69
CA GLN A 367 16.52 -12.97 3.00
C GLN A 367 17.97 -13.33 3.35
N ARG A 368 18.93 -12.43 3.13
CA ARG A 368 20.34 -12.63 3.51
C ARG A 368 20.61 -12.51 5.00
N PHE A 369 19.70 -11.98 5.80
CA PHE A 369 19.90 -11.74 7.24
C PHE A 369 19.21 -12.81 8.10
N ASP A 370 19.86 -13.21 9.19
CA ASP A 370 19.34 -14.16 10.17
C ASP A 370 18.40 -13.46 11.16
N TRP A 371 17.25 -13.00 10.66
CA TRP A 371 16.31 -12.19 11.42
C TRP A 371 15.82 -12.87 12.71
N PRO A 372 15.76 -12.15 13.84
CA PRO A 372 15.21 -12.69 15.09
C PRO A 372 13.67 -12.80 15.07
N SER A 373 13.01 -12.15 14.11
CA SER A 373 11.55 -12.08 13.97
C SER A 373 11.18 -11.80 12.52
N GLN A 374 9.90 -12.00 12.18
CA GLN A 374 9.43 -11.70 10.83
C GLN A 374 9.58 -10.20 10.52
N VAL A 375 10.19 -9.90 9.37
CA VAL A 375 10.27 -8.57 8.77
C VAL A 375 9.54 -8.57 7.44
N THR A 376 8.94 -7.44 7.07
CA THR A 376 8.13 -7.35 5.86
C THR A 376 8.47 -6.11 5.03
N VAL A 377 8.42 -6.23 3.71
CA VAL A 377 8.41 -5.09 2.78
C VAL A 377 7.03 -5.04 2.12
N ASP A 378 6.28 -3.98 2.37
CA ASP A 378 4.93 -3.79 1.84
C ASP A 378 4.93 -2.64 0.82
N PHE A 379 4.68 -2.98 -0.44
CA PHE A 379 4.33 -2.02 -1.49
C PHE A 379 2.82 -1.81 -1.48
N VAL A 380 2.40 -0.59 -1.19
CA VAL A 380 0.99 -0.25 -0.93
C VAL A 380 0.57 1.01 -1.65
N TRP A 381 -0.72 1.09 -1.94
CA TRP A 381 -1.38 2.32 -2.30
C TRP A 381 -1.43 3.25 -1.09
N GLY A 382 -1.05 4.50 -1.33
CA GLY A 382 -1.12 5.52 -0.30
C GLY A 382 -0.31 6.75 -0.64
N GLU A 383 -0.54 7.78 0.18
CA GLU A 383 0.27 8.98 0.23
C GLU A 383 1.52 8.75 1.10
N GLY A 384 2.57 9.52 0.85
CA GLY A 384 3.78 9.54 1.66
C GLY A 384 4.99 8.84 1.03
N ALA A 385 6.04 8.67 1.84
CA ALA A 385 7.35 8.18 1.42
C ALA A 385 7.52 6.66 1.68
N ALA A 386 8.75 6.17 1.52
CA ALA A 386 9.16 4.90 2.09
C ALA A 386 9.60 5.08 3.55
N GLY A 387 9.46 4.05 4.38
CA GLY A 387 9.93 4.11 5.77
C GLY A 387 9.88 2.77 6.51
N TRP A 388 10.87 2.52 7.36
CA TRP A 388 10.89 1.44 8.34
C TRP A 388 10.04 1.75 9.58
N SER A 389 9.20 0.80 9.99
CA SER A 389 8.46 0.84 11.27
C SER A 389 8.91 -0.29 12.19
N ARG A 390 9.52 0.05 13.32
CA ARG A 390 9.94 -0.93 14.34
C ARG A 390 8.77 -1.66 14.99
N GLU A 391 7.66 -0.97 15.23
CA GLU A 391 6.46 -1.57 15.85
C GLU A 391 5.88 -2.67 14.96
N LYS A 392 5.80 -2.42 13.66
CA LYS A 392 5.24 -3.36 12.67
C LYS A 392 6.26 -4.35 12.11
N ARG A 393 7.56 -4.03 12.25
CA ARG A 393 8.68 -4.66 11.53
C ARG A 393 8.48 -4.66 10.02
N THR A 394 8.04 -3.51 9.51
CA THR A 394 7.67 -3.36 8.11
C THR A 394 8.36 -2.16 7.50
N VAL A 395 8.99 -2.36 6.33
CA VAL A 395 9.28 -1.28 5.39
C VAL A 395 8.03 -1.07 4.54
N THR A 396 7.42 0.11 4.62
CA THR A 396 6.28 0.47 3.76
C THR A 396 6.77 1.34 2.63
N VAL A 397 6.37 1.03 1.40
CA VAL A 397 6.65 1.81 0.19
C VAL A 397 5.33 2.25 -0.43
N ASN A 398 5.03 3.55 -0.33
CA ASN A 398 3.78 4.12 -0.82
C ASN A 398 3.82 4.40 -2.33
N SER A 399 2.70 4.20 -3.02
CA SER A 399 2.56 4.41 -4.45
C SER A 399 2.87 5.85 -4.89
N GLU A 400 2.51 6.87 -4.09
CA GLU A 400 2.84 8.27 -4.39
C GLU A 400 4.36 8.49 -4.50
N TYR A 401 5.13 7.82 -3.65
CA TYR A 401 6.60 7.91 -3.69
C TYR A 401 7.18 7.32 -4.96
N LEU A 402 6.63 6.18 -5.41
CA LEU A 402 7.04 5.57 -6.67
C LEU A 402 6.68 6.46 -7.88
N GLN A 403 5.49 7.06 -7.88
CA GLN A 403 5.07 8.00 -8.91
C GLN A 403 6.00 9.24 -8.98
N ARG A 404 6.43 9.74 -7.82
CA ARG A 404 7.45 10.80 -7.75
C ARG A 404 8.75 10.37 -8.41
N PHE A 405 9.22 9.14 -8.18
CA PHE A 405 10.43 8.64 -8.85
C PHE A 405 10.26 8.45 -10.35
N VAL A 406 9.08 8.04 -10.82
CA VAL A 406 8.77 8.02 -12.26
C VAL A 406 8.89 9.43 -12.85
N ALA A 407 8.30 10.43 -12.19
CA ALA A 407 8.38 11.82 -12.64
C ALA A 407 9.83 12.36 -12.62
N GLN A 408 10.65 11.96 -11.65
CA GLN A 408 12.07 12.27 -11.63
C GLN A 408 12.83 11.61 -12.79
N GLY A 409 12.47 10.38 -13.18
CA GLY A 409 13.04 9.71 -14.34
C GLY A 409 12.87 10.53 -15.63
N VAL A 410 11.67 11.08 -15.85
CA VAL A 410 11.40 11.99 -16.99
C VAL A 410 12.31 13.22 -16.95
N LYS A 411 12.52 13.82 -15.76
CA LYS A 411 13.45 14.95 -15.60
C LYS A 411 14.90 14.55 -15.85
N ALA A 412 15.31 13.35 -15.42
CA ALA A 412 16.68 12.87 -15.54
C ALA A 412 17.09 12.54 -16.99
N GLU A 413 16.12 12.20 -17.84
CA GLU A 413 16.31 11.91 -19.28
C GLU A 413 16.21 13.17 -20.16
N ALA A 414 15.70 14.28 -19.63
CA ALA A 414 15.61 15.53 -20.37
C ALA A 414 17.01 16.06 -20.73
N PRO A 415 17.25 16.54 -21.96
CA PRO A 415 18.52 17.13 -22.32
C PRO A 415 18.84 18.29 -21.38
N ALA A 416 20.07 18.31 -20.86
CA ALA A 416 20.52 19.37 -19.97
C ALA A 416 20.28 20.73 -20.65
N ALA A 417 19.55 21.62 -19.97
CA ALA A 417 19.42 23.00 -20.42
C ALA A 417 20.84 23.57 -20.63
N PRO A 418 21.08 24.37 -21.69
CA PRO A 418 22.39 24.97 -21.92
C PRO A 418 22.85 25.65 -20.63
N ARG A 419 24.00 25.22 -20.10
CA ARG A 419 24.62 25.92 -18.97
C ARG A 419 24.97 27.32 -19.48
N ASP A 420 24.30 28.35 -18.97
CA ASP A 420 24.75 29.72 -19.13
C ASP A 420 26.14 29.82 -18.49
N LEU A 421 27.16 29.76 -19.34
CA LEU A 421 28.58 29.90 -18.97
C LEU A 421 28.96 31.36 -18.67
N ASP A 422 27.99 32.27 -18.64
CA ASP A 422 28.17 33.68 -18.32
C ASP A 422 27.48 34.06 -17.01
N ARG A 423 28.10 33.68 -15.90
CA ARG A 423 28.07 34.46 -14.65
C ARG A 423 29.29 34.05 -13.82
N ARG A 424 30.35 34.83 -14.00
CA ARG A 424 31.61 34.81 -13.24
C ARG A 424 31.38 35.18 -11.78
#